data_AF-A0A7S3WX23-F1
#
_entry.id   AF-A0A7S3WX23-F1
#
_cell.length_a   1.000
_cell.length_b   1.000
_cell.length_c   1.000
_cell.angle_alpha   90.00
_cell.angle_beta   90.00
_cell.angle_gamma   90.00
#
_symmetry.space_group_name_H-M   'P 1'
#
loop_
_entity.id
_entity.type
_entity.pdbx_description
1 polymer ?
#
loop_
_entity_poly.entity_id
_entity_poly.type
_entity_poly.pdbx_seq_one_letter_code
_entity_poly.pdbx_strand_id
1 'polypeptide(L)'
;GASVMELEKMPRAWFNICPYREVGLMAAKYLEKEFDMPYIDTCPMGVTETARFVRDIAAIVKPQGHDFDFDKYIDEQTRFVSQSAWFSRSIDCQNLTGKR
;
A
#
# COMPACT_ATOMS: atom_id res chain seq x y z
N GLY A 1 19.18 4.88 5.46
CA GLY A 1 19.67 3.74 4.66
C GLY A 1 19.81 2.53 5.56
N ALA A 2 19.91 1.33 4.98
CA ALA A 2 20.11 0.07 5.72
C ALA A 2 21.56 -0.41 5.62
N SER A 3 22.04 -1.12 6.63
CA SER A 3 23.35 -1.78 6.61
C SER A 3 23.25 -3.19 6.01
N VAL A 4 24.35 -3.70 5.45
CA VAL A 4 24.45 -5.09 4.98
C VAL A 4 24.14 -6.08 6.12
N MET A 5 24.51 -5.72 7.35
CA MET A 5 24.23 -6.53 8.55
C MET A 5 22.75 -6.61 8.93
N GLU A 6 21.88 -5.83 8.27
CA GLU A 6 20.43 -5.88 8.52
C GLU A 6 19.70 -6.80 7.54
N LEU A 7 20.35 -7.23 6.45
CA LEU A 7 19.75 -8.13 5.46
C LEU A 7 19.37 -9.49 6.05
N GLU A 8 20.17 -10.00 7.01
CA GLU A 8 19.85 -11.24 7.74
C GLU A 8 18.56 -11.14 8.57
N LYS A 9 18.08 -9.93 8.85
CA LYS A 9 16.87 -9.69 9.64
C LYS A 9 15.61 -9.63 8.79
N MET A 10 15.72 -9.60 7.46
CA MET A 10 14.57 -9.50 6.55
C MET A 10 13.54 -10.62 6.76
N PRO A 11 13.93 -11.91 6.94
CA PRO A 11 12.96 -12.99 7.14
C PRO A 11 12.15 -12.91 8.43
N ARG A 12 12.42 -11.93 9.31
CA ARG A 12 11.62 -11.68 10.52
C ARG A 12 10.33 -10.92 10.22
N ALA A 13 10.22 -10.28 9.05
CA ALA A 13 9.01 -9.58 8.63
C ALA A 13 7.96 -10.57 8.12
N TRP A 14 6.68 -10.18 8.20
CA TRP A 14 5.58 -11.02 7.69
C TRP A 14 5.41 -10.94 6.17
N PHE A 15 5.76 -9.79 5.58
CA PHE A 15 5.64 -9.53 4.14
C PHE A 15 6.53 -8.34 3.75
N ASN A 16 6.70 -8.14 2.44
CA ASN A 16 7.47 -7.02 1.87
C ASN A 16 6.56 -6.02 1.14
N ILE A 17 6.97 -4.75 1.09
CA ILE A 17 6.29 -3.72 0.30
C ILE A 17 7.26 -3.24 -0.78
N CYS A 18 6.82 -3.28 -2.04
CA CYS A 18 7.57 -2.87 -3.22
C CYS A 18 6.82 -1.72 -3.93
N PRO A 19 6.91 -0.48 -3.43
CA PRO A 19 6.04 0.61 -3.89
C PRO A 19 6.42 1.12 -5.30
N TYR A 20 7.62 0.84 -5.76
CA TYR A 20 8.11 1.28 -7.07
C TYR A 20 8.32 0.06 -7.96
N ARG A 21 7.79 0.10 -9.18
CA ARG A 21 7.83 -1.05 -10.08
C ARG A 21 9.24 -1.27 -10.65
N GLU A 22 10.00 -0.20 -10.73
CA GLU A 22 11.32 -0.12 -11.33
C GLU A 22 12.41 -0.66 -10.40
N VAL A 23 12.17 -0.68 -9.09
CA VAL A 23 13.17 -1.08 -8.08
C VAL A 23 12.56 -1.98 -7.01
N GLY A 24 13.28 -3.03 -6.61
CA GLY A 24 12.89 -3.91 -5.51
C GLY A 24 12.11 -5.16 -5.90
N LEU A 25 11.43 -5.19 -7.06
CA LEU A 25 10.61 -6.34 -7.47
C LEU A 25 11.39 -7.66 -7.53
N MET A 26 12.64 -7.62 -8.03
CA MET A 26 13.49 -8.82 -8.08
C MET A 26 13.83 -9.35 -6.67
N ALA A 27 14.07 -8.45 -5.72
CA ALA A 27 14.35 -8.82 -4.33
C ALA A 27 13.09 -9.37 -3.64
N ALA A 28 11.92 -8.75 -3.86
CA ALA A 28 10.65 -9.22 -3.34
C ALA A 28 10.32 -10.64 -3.83
N LYS A 29 10.46 -10.90 -5.14
CA LYS A 29 10.29 -12.24 -5.71
C LYS A 29 11.27 -13.28 -5.18
N TYR A 30 12.52 -12.87 -4.94
CA TYR A 30 13.50 -13.75 -4.31
C TYR A 30 13.07 -14.11 -2.88
N LEU A 31 12.64 -13.13 -2.07
CA LEU A 31 12.20 -13.36 -0.69
C LEU A 31 10.91 -14.19 -0.62
N GLU A 32 9.98 -13.98 -1.55
CA GLU A 32 8.79 -14.81 -1.70
C GLU A 32 9.17 -16.27 -1.96
N LYS A 33 10.08 -16.50 -2.92
CA LYS A 33 10.50 -17.85 -3.29
C LYS A 33 11.28 -18.57 -2.19
N GLU A 34 12.21 -17.88 -1.54
CA GLU A 34 13.15 -18.52 -0.60
C GLU A 34 12.67 -18.56 0.85
N PHE A 35 11.78 -17.62 1.24
CA PHE A 35 11.33 -17.46 2.63
C PHE A 35 9.81 -17.48 2.79
N ASP A 36 9.05 -17.75 1.72
CA ASP A 36 7.58 -17.71 1.73
C ASP A 36 7.02 -16.35 2.21
N MET A 37 7.75 -15.28 1.90
CA MET A 37 7.38 -13.93 2.29
C MET A 37 6.55 -13.27 1.18
N PRO A 38 5.23 -13.12 1.33
CA PRO A 38 4.43 -12.43 0.34
C PRO A 38 4.89 -10.97 0.19
N TYR A 39 4.53 -10.34 -0.93
CA TYR A 39 4.80 -8.92 -1.15
C TYR A 39 3.62 -8.19 -1.75
N ILE A 40 3.59 -6.87 -1.55
CA ILE A 40 2.62 -5.96 -2.13
C ILE A 40 3.36 -5.01 -3.06
N ASP A 41 2.96 -4.97 -4.33
CA ASP A 41 3.50 -4.07 -5.36
C ASP A 41 2.53 -2.94 -5.75
N THR A 42 1.34 -2.91 -5.15
CA THR A 42 0.42 -1.77 -5.29
C THR A 42 1.04 -0.52 -4.70
N CYS A 43 1.31 0.47 -5.54
CA CYS A 43 1.86 1.75 -5.09
C CYS A 43 0.77 2.59 -4.42
N PRO A 44 0.92 3.06 -3.18
CA PRO A 44 -0.10 3.84 -2.47
C PRO A 44 -0.13 5.31 -2.93
N MET A 45 -0.43 5.55 -4.21
CA MET A 45 -0.49 6.88 -4.80
C MET A 45 -1.92 7.27 -5.19
N GLY A 46 -2.44 8.31 -4.53
CA GLY A 46 -3.83 8.73 -4.70
C GLY A 46 -4.79 7.87 -3.88
N VAL A 47 -5.96 8.44 -3.58
CA VAL A 47 -6.93 7.86 -2.63
C VAL A 47 -7.31 6.42 -2.98
N THR A 48 -7.56 6.14 -4.26
CA THR A 48 -7.99 4.81 -4.71
C THR A 48 -6.89 3.76 -4.55
N GLU A 49 -5.66 4.05 -5.00
CA GLU A 49 -4.56 3.08 -4.89
C GLU A 49 -4.06 2.93 -3.46
N THR A 50 -4.09 4.00 -2.64
CA THR A 50 -3.83 3.86 -1.21
C THR A 50 -4.87 2.95 -0.54
N ALA A 51 -6.15 3.06 -0.87
CA ALA A 51 -7.17 2.16 -0.35
C ALA A 51 -6.95 0.70 -0.81
N ARG A 52 -6.56 0.49 -2.08
CA ARG A 52 -6.21 -0.83 -2.60
C ARG A 52 -5.00 -1.42 -1.87
N PHE A 53 -3.94 -0.64 -1.71
CA PHE A 53 -2.74 -1.02 -0.95
C PHE A 53 -3.08 -1.49 0.47
N VAL A 54 -3.94 -0.77 1.19
CA VAL A 54 -4.37 -1.17 2.54
C VAL A 54 -5.18 -2.48 2.53
N ARG A 55 -6.03 -2.69 1.51
CA ARG A 55 -6.75 -3.97 1.36
C ARG A 55 -5.82 -5.14 1.02
N ASP A 56 -4.77 -4.90 0.24
CA ASP A 56 -3.75 -5.91 -0.04
C ASP A 56 -3.00 -6.32 1.24
N ILE A 57 -2.72 -5.36 2.14
CA ILE A 57 -2.19 -5.66 3.49
C ILE A 57 -3.18 -6.51 4.27
N ALA A 58 -4.46 -6.13 4.28
CA ALA A 58 -5.50 -6.86 5.00
C ALA A 58 -5.59 -8.33 4.55
N ALA A 59 -5.45 -8.60 3.25
CA ALA A 59 -5.47 -9.95 2.69
C ALA A 59 -4.31 -10.83 3.19
N ILE A 60 -3.16 -10.24 3.50
CA ILE A 60 -1.98 -10.96 4.03
C ILE A 60 -2.13 -11.22 5.53
N VAL A 61 -2.57 -10.23 6.31
CA VAL A 61 -2.53 -10.30 7.78
C VAL A 61 -3.75 -10.95 8.41
N LYS A 62 -4.94 -10.85 7.79
CA LYS A 62 -6.16 -11.47 8.32
C LYS A 62 -6.04 -12.99 8.48
N PRO A 63 -5.51 -13.76 7.50
CA PRO A 63 -5.28 -15.20 7.66
C PRO A 63 -4.30 -15.56 8.79
N GLN A 64 -3.44 -14.63 9.21
CA GLN A 64 -2.47 -14.83 10.30
C GLN A 64 -3.09 -14.60 11.70
N GLY A 65 -4.41 -14.35 11.78
CA GLY A 65 -5.13 -14.13 13.03
C GLY A 65 -5.26 -12.65 13.42
N HIS A 66 -4.93 -11.73 12.51
CA HIS A 66 -5.05 -10.28 12.74
C HIS A 66 -6.34 -9.73 12.12
N ASP A 67 -7.43 -9.81 12.88
CA ASP A 67 -8.74 -9.31 12.46
C ASP A 67 -8.93 -7.83 12.81
N PHE A 68 -8.34 -6.95 11.99
CA PHE A 68 -8.58 -5.51 12.06
C PHE A 68 -9.60 -5.07 11.01
N ASP A 69 -10.40 -4.06 11.36
CA ASP A 69 -11.33 -3.41 10.42
C ASP A 69 -10.60 -2.36 9.58
N PHE A 70 -9.97 -2.83 8.51
CA PHE A 70 -9.26 -1.98 7.54
C PHE A 70 -10.21 -1.10 6.72
N ASP A 71 -11.46 -1.52 6.49
CA ASP A 71 -12.39 -0.74 5.68
C ASP A 71 -12.87 0.51 6.43
N LYS A 72 -13.08 0.41 7.75
CA LYS A 72 -13.32 1.59 8.59
C LYS A 72 -12.15 2.58 8.55
N TYR A 73 -10.92 2.07 8.64
CA TYR A 73 -9.72 2.92 8.52
C TYR A 73 -9.66 3.62 7.15
N ILE A 74 -9.93 2.90 6.07
CA ILE A 74 -9.96 3.46 4.70
C ILE A 74 -11.03 4.56 4.59
N ASP A 75 -12.24 4.35 5.13
CA ASP A 75 -13.31 5.36 5.10
C ASP A 75 -12.90 6.63 5.84
N GLU A 76 -12.35 6.48 7.05
CA GLU A 76 -11.90 7.60 7.87
C GLU A 76 -10.80 8.41 7.16
N GLN A 77 -9.78 7.74 6.62
CA GLN A 77 -8.69 8.39 5.88
C GLN A 77 -9.19 9.08 4.61
N THR A 78 -10.12 8.45 3.89
CA THR A 78 -10.65 8.98 2.63
C THR A 78 -11.52 10.22 2.85
N ARG A 79 -12.36 10.22 3.90
CA ARG A 79 -13.36 11.27 4.10
C ARG A 79 -12.87 12.45 4.93
N PHE A 80 -12.00 12.20 5.91
CA PHE A 80 -11.65 13.20 6.91
C PHE A 80 -10.19 13.63 6.88
N VAL A 81 -9.28 12.81 6.36
CA VAL A 81 -7.85 13.12 6.30
C VAL A 81 -7.46 13.61 4.92
N SER A 82 -7.78 12.83 3.88
CA SER A 82 -7.47 13.19 2.50
C SER A 82 -8.38 14.30 1.98
N GLN A 83 -7.78 15.44 1.65
CA GLN A 83 -8.50 16.53 0.98
C GLN A 83 -8.81 16.21 -0.49
N SER A 84 -8.20 15.18 -1.07
CA SER A 84 -8.39 14.84 -2.48
C SER A 84 -9.81 14.34 -2.80
N ALA A 85 -10.44 13.61 -1.86
CA ALA A 85 -11.82 13.17 -2.03
C ALA A 85 -12.84 14.31 -1.91
N TRP A 86 -12.54 15.31 -1.09
CA TRP A 86 -13.33 16.54 -1.00
C TRP A 86 -13.10 17.42 -2.24
N PHE A 87 -11.84 17.60 -2.64
CA PHE A 87 -11.46 18.38 -3.81
C PHE A 87 -12.13 17.86 -5.07
N SER A 88 -12.18 16.54 -5.29
CA SER A 88 -12.83 15.97 -6.47
C SER A 88 -14.33 16.28 -6.57
N ARG A 89 -14.97 16.68 -5.45
CA ARG A 89 -16.37 17.11 -5.38
C ARG A 89 -16.53 18.63 -5.30
N SER A 90 -15.44 19.40 -5.24
CA SER A 90 -15.48 20.86 -5.13
C SER A 90 -15.71 21.54 -6.48
N ILE A 91 -16.16 22.80 -6.44
CA ILE A 91 -16.33 23.64 -7.63
C ILE A 91 -14.99 23.83 -8.36
N ASP A 92 -13.88 23.91 -7.61
CA ASP A 92 -12.55 24.07 -8.20
C ASP A 92 -12.18 22.89 -9.10
N CYS A 93 -12.51 21.66 -8.70
CA CYS A 93 -12.28 20.49 -9.55
C CYS A 93 -13.27 20.42 -10.72
N GLN A 94 -14.51 20.90 -10.58
CA GLN A 94 -15.46 20.98 -11.70
C GLN A 94 -14.91 21.80 -12.86
N ASN A 95 -14.19 22.90 -12.57
CA ASN A 95 -13.53 23.73 -13.58
C ASN A 95 -12.42 23.02 -14.35
N LEU A 96 -11.93 21.87 -13.87
CA LEU A 96 -10.94 21.04 -14.57
C LEU A 96 -11.58 20.01 -15.51
N THR A 97 -12.91 19.85 -15.47
CA THR A 97 -13.63 18.88 -16.30
C THR A 97 -13.43 19.19 -17.78
N GLY A 98 -12.85 18.25 -18.53
CA GLY A 98 -12.66 18.37 -19.98
C GLY A 98 -11.48 19.25 -20.42
N LYS A 99 -10.66 19.75 -19.48
CA LYS A 99 -9.39 20.41 -19.84
C LYS A 99 -8.41 19.40 -20.46
N ARG A 100 -7.68 19.83 -21.48
CA ARG A 100 -6.59 19.10 -22.14
C ARG A 100 -5.26 19.80 -21.86
#